data_AF-A0A5N9A336-F1
#
_entry.id   AF-A0A5N9A336-F1
#
_cell.length_a   1.000
_cell.length_b   1.000
_cell.length_c   1.000
_cell.angle_alpha   90.00
_cell.angle_beta   90.00
_cell.angle_gamma   90.00
#
_symmetry.space_group_name_H-M   'P 1'
#
loop_
_entity.id
_entity.type
_entity.pdbx_description
1 polymer ?
#
loop_
_entity_poly.entity_id
_entity_poly.type
_entity_poly.pdbx_seq_one_letter_code
_entity_poly.pdbx_strand_id
1 'polypeptide(L)' 'MSDAAGTCLPTTQWYLYSEEDETLGSRYTSAIPEVGATVEDAGELGTAEIVKVTELRATCAMRRFRVDVRKSG' A
#
# COMPACT_ATOMS: atom_id res chain seq x y z
N MET A 1 -26.95 24.72 2.10
CA MET A 1 -25.61 24.37 2.56
C MET A 1 -25.51 22.86 2.50
N SER A 2 -24.94 22.34 1.42
CA SER A 2 -24.67 20.91 1.33
C SER A 2 -23.27 20.71 1.87
N ASP A 3 -23.16 20.24 3.12
CA ASP A 3 -21.88 19.77 3.66
C ASP A 3 -21.46 18.55 2.83
N ALA A 4 -20.73 18.80 1.76
CA ALA A 4 -20.03 17.80 0.98
C ALA A 4 -18.78 17.29 1.72
N ALA A 5 -18.81 17.26 3.06
CA ALA A 5 -17.84 16.58 3.90
C ALA A 5 -18.21 15.09 4.06
N GLY A 6 -18.81 14.50 3.02
CA GLY A 6 -19.07 13.09 2.90
C GLY A 6 -17.76 12.34 2.68
N THR A 7 -17.03 12.14 3.78
CA THR A 7 -16.09 11.04 4.02
C THR A 7 -15.34 10.54 2.77
N CYS A 8 -14.54 11.40 2.14
CA CYS A 8 -13.40 10.90 1.37
C CYS A 8 -12.43 10.27 2.39
N LEU A 9 -12.70 9.05 2.85
CA LEU A 9 -11.63 8.23 3.39
C LEU A 9 -10.62 8.12 2.24
N PRO A 10 -9.42 8.72 2.35
CA PRO A 10 -8.49 8.71 1.24
C PRO A 10 -8.21 7.25 0.92
N THR A 11 -8.72 6.80 -0.23
CA THR A 11 -8.39 5.47 -0.69
C THR A 11 -6.88 5.44 -0.85
N THR A 12 -6.26 4.40 -0.32
CA THR A 12 -4.82 4.25 -0.31
C THR A 12 -4.46 3.15 -1.29
N GLN A 13 -3.61 3.47 -2.26
CA GLN A 13 -3.09 2.49 -3.20
C GLN A 13 -1.68 2.10 -2.80
N TRP A 14 -1.48 0.81 -2.57
CA TRP A 14 -0.18 0.21 -2.29
C TRP A 14 0.32 -0.41 -3.57
N TYR A 15 1.51 -0.02 -4.01
CA TYR A 15 2.26 -0.69 -5.07
C TYR A 15 3.30 -1.57 -4.39
N LEU A 16 3.15 -2.88 -4.56
CA LEU A 16 3.97 -3.88 -3.89
C LEU A 16 5.21 -4.17 -4.74
N TYR A 17 6.37 -4.13 -4.10
CA TYR A 17 7.66 -4.44 -4.70
C TYR A 17 8.42 -5.44 -3.84
N SER A 18 9.24 -6.29 -4.46
CA SER A 18 10.24 -7.07 -3.72
C SER A 18 11.40 -6.17 -3.27
N GLU A 19 12.25 -6.67 -2.38
CA GLU A 19 13.51 -5.98 -1.99
C GLU A 19 14.45 -5.76 -3.19
N GLU A 20 14.29 -6.56 -4.24
CA GLU A 20 15.06 -6.49 -5.48
C GLU A 20 14.43 -5.57 -6.54
N ASP A 21 13.46 -4.74 -6.15
CA ASP A 21 12.73 -3.79 -7.02
C ASP A 21 11.84 -4.46 -8.08
N GLU A 22 11.48 -5.74 -7.91
CA GLU A 22 10.54 -6.42 -8.79
C GLU A 22 9.10 -6.00 -8.44
N THR A 23 8.27 -5.76 -9.46
CA THR A 23 6.86 -5.39 -9.24
C THR A 23 6.03 -6.63 -8.92
N LEU A 24 5.43 -6.66 -7.73
CA LEU A 24 4.62 -7.78 -7.26
C LEU A 24 3.12 -7.55 -7.45
N GLY A 25 2.72 -6.30 -7.67
CA GLY A 25 1.34 -5.93 -7.97
C GLY A 25 0.90 -4.66 -7.26
N SER A 26 -0.41 -4.52 -7.07
CA SER A 26 -0.96 -3.38 -6.34
C SER A 26 -2.24 -3.74 -5.61
N ARG A 27 -2.52 -3.03 -4.51
CA ARG A 27 -3.69 -3.22 -3.66
C ARG A 27 -4.35 -1.88 -3.34
N TYR A 28 -5.67 -1.83 -3.40
CA TYR A 28 -6.45 -0.72 -2.87
C TYR A 28 -6.92 -1.07 -1.46
N THR A 29 -6.68 -0.16 -0.52
CA THR A 29 -7.03 -0.33 0.89
C THR A 29 -7.31 1.02 1.53
N SER A 30 -8.04 1.05 2.63
CA SER A 30 -8.20 2.24 3.47
C SER A 30 -7.07 2.40 4.49
N ALA A 31 -6.20 1.38 4.65
CA ALA A 31 -5.10 1.38 5.60
C ALA A 31 -3.83 2.03 5.03
N ILE A 32 -3.05 2.67 5.90
CA ILE A 32 -1.70 3.14 5.61
C ILE A 32 -0.73 1.97 5.86
N PRO A 33 0.25 1.73 4.97
CA PRO A 33 1.20 0.65 5.18
C PRO A 33 2.20 1.01 6.29
N GLU A 34 2.55 0.02 7.11
CA GLU A 34 3.48 0.17 8.23
C GLU A 34 4.60 -0.86 8.12
N VAL A 35 5.84 -0.45 8.38
CA VAL A 35 6.99 -1.37 8.37
C VAL A 35 6.83 -2.38 9.51
N GLY A 36 7.10 -3.65 9.21
CA GLY A 36 6.89 -4.80 10.10
C GLY A 36 5.48 -5.39 10.06
N ALA A 37 4.53 -4.74 9.37
CA ALA A 37 3.21 -5.33 9.16
C ALA A 37 3.25 -6.45 8.12
N THR A 38 2.37 -7.43 8.28
CA THR A 38 2.21 -8.55 7.34
C THR A 38 1.14 -8.23 6.30
N VAL A 39 1.45 -8.48 5.04
CA VAL A 39 0.54 -8.48 3.91
C VAL A 39 0.17 -9.93 3.60
N GLU A 40 -1.09 -10.27 3.82
CA GLU A 40 -1.69 -11.50 3.34
C GLU A 40 -2.12 -11.26 1.88
N ASP A 41 -1.55 -12.03 0.95
CA ASP A 41 -1.72 -11.90 -0.50
C ASP A 41 -0.91 -10.76 -1.15
N ALA A 42 0.41 -10.88 -1.07
CA ALA A 42 1.36 -10.04 -1.80
C ALA A 42 1.65 -10.55 -3.22
N GLY A 43 0.65 -11.14 -3.88
CA GLY A 43 0.81 -11.78 -5.19
C GLY A 43 1.50 -13.15 -5.08
N GLU A 44 2.47 -13.42 -5.96
CA GLU A 44 3.18 -14.71 -6.03
C GLU A 44 4.00 -15.05 -4.77
N LEU A 45 4.29 -14.06 -3.92
CA LEU A 45 4.98 -14.28 -2.64
C LEU A 45 4.09 -14.91 -1.56
N GLY A 46 2.77 -14.84 -1.70
CA GLY A 46 1.82 -15.24 -0.66
C GLY A 46 1.86 -14.26 0.52
N THR A 47 2.30 -14.72 1.69
CA THR A 47 2.44 -13.88 2.89
C THR A 47 3.79 -13.16 2.87
N ALA A 48 3.77 -11.84 3.05
CA ALA A 48 4.98 -11.02 3.03
C ALA A 48 4.99 -9.97 4.13
N GLU A 49 6.16 -9.61 4.63
CA GLU A 49 6.36 -8.56 5.63
C GLU A 49 6.80 -7.27 4.94
N ILE A 50 6.21 -6.14 5.32
CA ILE A 50 6.59 -4.82 4.83
C ILE A 50 7.93 -4.41 5.44
N VAL A 51 8.95 -4.21 4.60
CA VAL A 51 10.28 -3.79 5.05
C VAL A 51 10.54 -2.30 4.82
N LYS A 52 9.84 -1.70 3.86
CA LYS A 52 9.98 -0.27 3.56
C LYS A 52 8.71 0.30 2.96
N VAL A 53 8.41 1.54 3.36
CA VAL A 53 7.28 2.31 2.86
C VAL A 53 7.77 3.66 2.36
N THR A 54 7.39 3.99 1.14
CA THR A 54 7.68 5.30 0.53
C THR A 54 6.37 5.90 0.03
N GLU A 55 5.96 7.05 0.58
CA GLU A 55 4.81 7.78 0.07
C GLU A 55 5.16 8.39 -1.30
N LEU A 56 4.38 8.02 -2.31
CA LEU A 56 4.44 8.61 -3.64
C LEU A 56 3.63 9.90 -3.67
N ARG A 57 3.86 10.75 -4.67
CA ARG A 57 3.13 12.01 -4.84
C ARG A 57 1.61 11.77 -4.74
N ALA A 58 0.96 12.36 -3.75
CA ALA A 58 -0.49 12.27 -3.59
C ALA A 58 -1.23 12.90 -4.79
N THR A 59 -2.39 12.36 -5.13
CA THR A 59 -3.35 13.02 -6.02
C THR A 59 -4.47 13.63 -5.18
N CYS A 60 -5.30 14.51 -5.76
CA CYS A 60 -6.37 15.21 -5.03
C CYS A 60 -7.40 14.28 -4.33
N ALA A 61 -7.40 12.98 -4.63
CA ALA A 61 -8.36 12.01 -4.10
C ALA A 61 -7.72 10.73 -3.52
N MET A 62 -6.40 10.54 -3.63
CA MET A 62 -5.77 9.25 -3.33
C MET A 62 -4.34 9.41 -2.81
N ARG A 63 -4.03 8.67 -1.74
CA ARG A 63 -2.65 8.48 -1.28
C ARG A 63 -2.06 7.25 -1.93
N ARG A 64 -0.80 7.34 -2.34
CA ARG A 64 -0.12 6.29 -3.07
C ARG A 64 1.16 5.95 -2.33
N PHE A 65 1.41 4.66 -2.14
CA PHE A 65 2.58 4.18 -1.45
C PHE A 65 3.28 3.14 -2.30
N ARG A 66 4.59 3.27 -2.42
CA ARG A 66 5.46 2.15 -2.74
C ARG A 66 5.72 1.39 -1.44
N VAL A 67 5.48 0.09 -1.46
CA VAL A 67 5.60 -0.80 -0.31
C VAL A 67 6.54 -1.92 -0.74
N ASP A 68 7.77 -1.87 -0.24
CA ASP A 68 8.72 -2.95 -0.46
C ASP A 68 8.46 -4.03 0.61
N VAL A 69 8.28 -5.27 0.16
CA VAL A 69 7.94 -6.43 1.00
C VAL A 69 8.97 -7.53 0.81
N ARG A 70 9.15 -8.33 1.86
CA ARG A 70 9.94 -9.57 1.84
C ARG A 70 9.03 -10.75 2.13
N LYS A 71 9.27 -11.89 1.52
CA LYS A 71 8.52 -13.12 1.83
C LYS A 71 8.63 -13.42 3.33
N SER A 72 7.50 -13.61 4.00
CA SER A 72 7.47 -14.12 5.36
C SER A 72 7.75 -15.61 5.32
N GLY A 73 8.79 -16.06 6.03
CA GLY A 73 9.19 -17.46 6.13
C GLY A 73 8.21 -18.33 6.89
#